data_AF-A0A832SZ09-F1
#
_entry.id   AF-A0A832SZ09-F1
#
_cell.length_a   1.000
_cell.length_b   1.000
_cell.length_c   1.000
_cell.angle_alpha   90.00
_cell.angle_beta   90.00
_cell.angle_gamma   90.00
#
_symmetry.space_group_name_H-M   'P 1'
#
loop_
_entity.id
_entity.type
_entity.pdbx_description
1 polymer ?
#
loop_
_entity_poly.entity_id
_entity_poly.type
_entity_poly.pdbx_seq_one_letter_code
_entity_poly.pdbx_strand_id
1 'polypeptide(L)'
;GVGDACDNCLSTANADQQDSDGDGVGDACDNCINTANVDQQDSDGDGVGDACDNCPSYPFASQTDTDGDGVGDVCDNCRVVPNPGQEDVVNPDCALLTQPSNEFYVCGDICQDSDYDLTKDAYDNCPFDYNRDQNDWNSDGVGDGCQDSDNDGVLDYLDNCRTEPNVDQEDYNQDGVGHACDPLEADPDLDHDGIVNPLDNCPMVVNPGQQDSDMNDNGFSAPDGLGDSCDNCPFVYNPDQSDADNDGIGDACDT
;
A
#
# COMPACT_ATOMS: atom_id res chain seq x y z
N GLY A 1 -3.24 58.51 -41.85
CA GLY A 1 -3.87 57.21 -41.64
C GLY A 1 -3.55 56.35 -42.82
N VAL A 2 -3.30 55.07 -42.58
CA VAL A 2 -3.37 54.05 -43.64
C VAL A 2 -4.82 53.98 -44.10
N GLY A 3 -5.04 53.73 -45.40
CA GLY A 3 -6.40 53.65 -45.93
C GLY A 3 -6.97 52.25 -45.69
N ASP A 4 -8.26 52.16 -45.35
CA ASP A 4 -8.97 50.92 -44.98
C ASP A 4 -8.72 49.70 -45.90
N ALA A 5 -8.38 49.94 -47.18
CA ALA A 5 -8.12 48.87 -48.15
C ALA A 5 -6.76 48.16 -47.99
N CYS A 6 -5.80 48.77 -47.27
CA CYS A 6 -4.48 48.21 -47.02
C CYS A 6 -4.17 48.13 -45.51
N ASP A 7 -5.19 48.32 -44.66
CA ASP A 7 -5.05 48.29 -43.22
C ASP A 7 -5.24 46.86 -42.71
N ASN A 8 -4.17 46.24 -42.21
CA ASN A 8 -4.18 44.91 -41.59
C ASN A 8 -4.68 44.91 -40.13
N CYS A 9 -5.06 46.07 -39.58
CA CYS A 9 -5.76 46.21 -38.29
C CYS A 9 -6.86 47.28 -38.33
N LEU A 10 -8.00 46.96 -38.95
CA LEU A 10 -9.11 47.91 -39.19
C LEU A 10 -9.61 48.70 -37.95
N SER A 11 -9.52 48.11 -36.75
CA SER A 11 -9.97 48.75 -35.50
C SER A 11 -8.84 49.27 -34.62
N THR A 12 -7.59 48.96 -34.94
CA THR A 12 -6.43 49.25 -34.08
C THR A 12 -5.37 49.97 -34.89
N ALA A 13 -5.08 51.21 -34.54
CA ALA A 13 -4.13 52.02 -35.29
C ALA A 13 -2.69 51.46 -35.23
N ASN A 14 -2.14 51.05 -36.37
CA ASN A 14 -0.80 50.49 -36.51
C ASN A 14 -0.09 51.03 -37.77
N ALA A 15 0.41 52.27 -37.71
CA ALA A 15 0.88 53.00 -38.90
C ALA A 15 2.04 52.35 -39.68
N ASP A 16 2.78 51.42 -39.06
CA ASP A 16 3.82 50.61 -39.69
C ASP A 16 3.28 49.40 -40.45
N GLN A 17 2.02 49.01 -40.20
CA GLN A 17 1.36 47.81 -40.72
C GLN A 17 2.25 46.56 -40.59
N GLN A 18 3.00 46.46 -39.49
CA GLN A 18 3.84 45.28 -39.25
C GLN A 18 2.94 44.04 -39.17
N ASP A 19 3.42 42.95 -39.77
CA ASP A 19 2.79 41.63 -39.85
C ASP A 19 3.95 40.64 -39.87
N SER A 20 4.26 40.10 -38.69
CA SER A 20 5.50 39.37 -38.42
C SER A 20 5.48 37.92 -38.94
N ASP A 21 4.31 37.30 -39.03
CA ASP A 21 4.13 35.94 -39.53
C ASP A 21 3.51 35.84 -40.93
N GLY A 22 3.00 36.95 -41.46
CA GLY A 22 2.52 37.09 -42.84
C GLY A 22 1.13 36.52 -43.07
N ASP A 23 0.30 36.42 -42.03
CA ASP A 23 -1.05 35.87 -42.12
C ASP A 23 -2.10 36.90 -42.61
N GLY A 24 -1.74 38.18 -42.62
CA GLY A 24 -2.58 39.29 -43.07
C GLY A 24 -3.31 40.04 -41.94
N VAL A 25 -3.12 39.63 -40.68
CA VAL A 25 -3.46 40.37 -39.46
C VAL A 25 -2.21 41.10 -38.98
N GLY A 26 -2.33 42.37 -38.62
CA GLY A 26 -1.16 43.13 -38.16
C GLY A 26 -0.79 42.85 -36.70
N ASP A 27 0.49 42.92 -36.36
CA ASP A 27 1.03 42.67 -35.00
C ASP A 27 0.29 43.42 -33.87
N ALA A 28 -0.34 44.55 -34.19
CA ALA A 28 -1.08 45.36 -33.21
C ALA A 28 -2.47 44.81 -32.84
N CYS A 29 -3.03 43.94 -33.67
CA CYS A 29 -4.32 43.30 -33.47
C CYS A 29 -4.27 41.77 -33.60
N ASP A 30 -3.07 41.22 -33.69
CA ASP A 30 -2.81 39.79 -33.80
C ASP A 30 -2.60 39.17 -32.40
N ASN A 31 -3.46 38.21 -32.04
CA ASN A 31 -3.37 37.45 -30.80
C ASN A 31 -2.30 36.34 -30.83
N CYS A 32 -1.63 36.13 -31.97
CA CYS A 32 -0.50 35.21 -32.15
C CYS A 32 0.58 35.77 -33.09
N ILE A 33 1.16 36.93 -32.74
CA ILE A 33 2.20 37.70 -33.49
C ILE A 33 3.24 36.90 -34.32
N ASN A 34 3.61 35.69 -33.91
CA ASN A 34 4.63 34.88 -34.60
C ASN A 34 4.09 33.55 -35.17
N THR A 35 2.77 33.32 -35.13
CA THR A 35 2.13 32.06 -35.52
C THR A 35 0.81 32.34 -36.27
N ALA A 36 0.89 32.21 -37.59
CA ALA A 36 -0.21 32.57 -38.49
C ALA A 36 -1.56 31.94 -38.11
N ASN A 37 -2.55 32.77 -37.83
CA ASN A 37 -3.92 32.40 -37.45
C ASN A 37 -4.93 33.48 -37.89
N VAL A 38 -5.21 33.52 -39.19
CA VAL A 38 -6.08 34.52 -39.84
C VAL A 38 -7.50 34.62 -39.23
N ASP A 39 -7.98 33.54 -38.62
CA ASP A 39 -9.28 33.51 -37.94
C ASP A 39 -9.27 34.16 -36.56
N GLN A 40 -8.08 34.38 -35.98
CA GLN A 40 -7.85 35.02 -34.69
C GLN A 40 -8.69 34.38 -33.58
N GLN A 41 -8.86 33.06 -33.66
CA GLN A 41 -9.63 32.32 -32.67
C GLN A 41 -8.91 32.39 -31.31
N ASP A 42 -9.67 32.69 -30.27
CA ASP A 42 -9.26 32.75 -28.86
C ASP A 42 -10.44 32.18 -28.06
N SER A 43 -10.34 30.90 -27.73
CA SER A 43 -11.45 30.11 -27.21
C SER A 43 -11.76 30.41 -25.74
N ASP A 44 -10.78 30.86 -24.96
CA ASP A 44 -10.96 31.15 -23.53
C ASP A 44 -10.93 32.65 -23.19
N GLY A 45 -10.54 33.51 -24.13
CA GLY A 45 -10.61 34.96 -24.05
C GLY A 45 -9.49 35.59 -23.23
N ASP A 46 -8.33 34.95 -23.13
CA ASP A 46 -7.18 35.50 -22.39
C ASP A 46 -6.30 36.47 -23.20
N GLY A 47 -6.53 36.55 -24.52
CA GLY A 47 -5.79 37.40 -25.44
C GLY A 47 -4.61 36.74 -26.15
N VAL A 48 -4.37 35.45 -25.94
CA VAL A 48 -3.47 34.58 -26.71
C VAL A 48 -4.36 33.71 -27.62
N GLY A 49 -4.05 33.67 -28.92
CA GLY A 49 -4.86 32.89 -29.85
C GLY A 49 -4.65 31.39 -29.73
N ASP A 50 -5.66 30.59 -30.05
CA ASP A 50 -5.65 29.12 -30.00
C ASP A 50 -4.44 28.49 -30.76
N ALA A 51 -3.90 29.20 -31.76
CA ALA A 51 -2.78 28.74 -32.57
C ALA A 51 -1.43 28.80 -31.85
N CYS A 52 -1.29 29.66 -30.83
CA CYS A 52 -0.08 29.87 -30.07
C CYS A 52 -0.28 29.76 -28.55
N ASP A 53 -1.49 29.39 -28.12
CA ASP A 53 -1.84 29.14 -26.74
C ASP A 53 -1.47 27.70 -26.34
N ASN A 54 -0.61 27.56 -25.34
CA ASN A 54 -0.22 26.27 -24.76
C ASN A 54 -1.28 25.68 -23.81
N CYS A 55 -2.38 26.41 -23.57
CA CYS A 55 -3.57 25.97 -22.85
C CYS A 55 -4.88 26.57 -23.41
N PRO A 56 -5.35 26.21 -24.64
CA PRO A 56 -6.46 26.87 -25.37
C PRO A 56 -7.87 26.86 -24.71
N SER A 57 -7.99 26.37 -23.48
CA SER A 57 -9.25 26.29 -22.74
C SER A 57 -9.15 26.84 -21.31
N TYR A 58 -8.00 27.39 -20.94
CA TYR A 58 -7.71 27.90 -19.61
C TYR A 58 -7.15 29.31 -19.69
N PRO A 59 -7.94 30.34 -19.33
CA PRO A 59 -7.62 31.71 -19.69
C PRO A 59 -6.45 32.27 -18.88
N PHE A 60 -5.23 32.13 -19.40
CA PHE A 60 -3.99 32.51 -18.72
C PHE A 60 -2.86 32.94 -19.67
N ALA A 61 -2.87 34.23 -19.99
CA ALA A 61 -1.99 34.84 -20.99
C ALA A 61 -0.47 34.80 -20.72
N SER A 62 -0.01 34.28 -19.57
CA SER A 62 1.43 34.25 -19.28
C SER A 62 2.18 33.16 -20.05
N GLN A 63 1.46 32.13 -20.53
CA GLN A 63 2.02 31.04 -21.34
C GLN A 63 3.25 30.40 -20.66
N THR A 64 3.20 30.28 -19.33
CA THR A 64 4.29 29.65 -18.57
C THR A 64 4.25 28.15 -18.84
N ASP A 65 5.39 27.57 -19.16
CA ASP A 65 5.60 26.14 -19.39
C ASP A 65 6.94 25.79 -18.73
N THR A 66 6.88 25.19 -17.55
CA THR A 66 8.05 25.02 -16.67
C THR A 66 8.97 23.91 -17.15
N ASP A 67 8.44 22.87 -17.79
CA ASP A 67 9.23 21.71 -18.23
C ASP A 67 9.49 21.66 -19.74
N GLY A 68 8.85 22.55 -20.50
CA GLY A 68 9.10 22.77 -21.92
C GLY A 68 8.49 21.71 -22.83
N ASP A 69 7.41 21.06 -22.39
CA ASP A 69 6.77 19.98 -23.12
C ASP A 69 5.71 20.46 -24.13
N GLY A 70 5.35 21.75 -24.07
CA GLY A 70 4.37 22.40 -24.94
C GLY A 70 2.97 22.50 -24.36
N VAL A 71 2.74 22.03 -23.13
CA VAL A 71 1.52 22.21 -22.34
C VAL A 71 1.81 23.25 -21.26
N GLY A 72 0.94 24.25 -21.12
CA GLY A 72 1.18 25.30 -20.13
C GLY A 72 0.93 24.84 -18.69
N ASP A 73 1.67 25.42 -17.73
CA ASP A 73 1.60 25.16 -16.28
C ASP A 73 0.16 25.11 -15.71
N VAL A 74 -0.79 25.84 -16.32
CA VAL A 74 -2.18 25.95 -15.86
C VAL A 74 -3.07 24.78 -16.30
N CYS A 75 -2.68 24.07 -17.35
CA CYS A 75 -3.40 22.92 -17.88
C CYS A 75 -2.55 21.64 -17.94
N ASP A 76 -1.30 21.73 -17.50
CA ASP A 76 -0.35 20.63 -17.42
C ASP A 76 -0.56 19.82 -16.12
N ASN A 77 -0.97 18.57 -16.27
CA ASN A 77 -1.14 17.62 -15.19
C ASN A 77 0.20 17.04 -14.70
N CYS A 78 1.34 17.34 -15.34
CA CYS A 78 2.69 17.04 -14.90
C CYS A 78 3.70 18.19 -14.74
N ARG A 79 3.29 19.47 -14.77
CA ARG A 79 4.05 20.74 -14.58
C ARG A 79 5.59 20.79 -14.68
N VAL A 80 6.32 19.95 -13.96
CA VAL A 80 7.79 19.90 -13.93
C VAL A 80 8.37 18.63 -14.56
N VAL A 81 7.53 17.76 -15.14
CA VAL A 81 7.87 16.46 -15.72
C VAL A 81 7.22 16.37 -17.10
N PRO A 82 8.00 16.47 -18.20
CA PRO A 82 7.44 16.55 -19.55
C PRO A 82 6.53 15.37 -19.90
N ASN A 83 5.30 15.69 -20.27
CA ASN A 83 4.29 14.75 -20.75
C ASN A 83 3.31 15.41 -21.75
N PRO A 84 3.75 15.66 -22.99
CA PRO A 84 2.93 16.37 -23.98
C PRO A 84 1.58 15.69 -24.30
N GLY A 85 1.45 14.39 -23.99
CA GLY A 85 0.23 13.60 -24.17
C GLY A 85 -0.78 13.71 -23.03
N GLN A 86 -0.38 14.29 -21.88
CA GLN A 86 -1.21 14.51 -20.70
C GLN A 86 -1.97 13.23 -20.27
N GLU A 87 -1.32 12.07 -20.37
CA GLU A 87 -1.93 10.80 -20.01
C GLU A 87 -2.26 10.72 -18.50
N ASP A 88 -3.51 10.34 -18.20
CA ASP A 88 -4.05 10.10 -16.85
C ASP A 88 -5.08 8.98 -16.95
N VAL A 89 -4.60 7.73 -17.01
CA VAL A 89 -5.43 6.53 -17.19
C VAL A 89 -5.60 5.78 -15.87
N VAL A 90 -4.67 5.95 -14.95
CA VAL A 90 -4.61 5.18 -13.70
C VAL A 90 -5.43 5.84 -12.59
N ASN A 91 -5.66 7.16 -12.63
CA ASN A 91 -6.41 7.88 -11.60
C ASN A 91 -7.20 9.11 -12.11
N PRO A 92 -8.32 8.90 -12.82
CA PRO A 92 -9.13 10.00 -13.37
C PRO A 92 -9.82 10.88 -12.31
N ASP A 93 -9.75 10.52 -11.03
CA ASP A 93 -10.44 11.20 -9.91
C ASP A 93 -9.60 12.31 -9.24
N CYS A 94 -8.40 12.61 -9.74
CA CYS A 94 -7.55 13.69 -9.24
C CYS A 94 -8.16 15.11 -9.35
N ALA A 95 -9.33 15.25 -9.97
CA ALA A 95 -10.03 16.52 -10.14
C ALA A 95 -10.69 17.13 -8.87
N LEU A 96 -10.56 16.52 -7.67
CA LEU A 96 -11.38 16.93 -6.50
C LEU A 96 -10.65 17.28 -5.19
N LEU A 97 -9.32 17.22 -5.09
CA LEU A 97 -8.61 17.58 -3.85
C LEU A 97 -7.94 18.95 -3.93
N THR A 98 -8.76 19.99 -3.79
CA THR A 98 -8.25 21.33 -3.44
C THR A 98 -7.69 21.30 -2.01
N GLN A 99 -6.39 21.07 -1.87
CA GLN A 99 -5.69 21.25 -0.58
C GLN A 99 -5.19 22.71 -0.44
N PRO A 100 -5.16 23.28 0.77
CA PRO A 100 -4.95 24.70 1.03
C PRO A 100 -3.48 25.14 1.04
N SER A 101 -2.54 24.26 0.68
CA SER A 101 -1.10 24.46 0.89
C SER A 101 -0.26 24.10 -0.35
N ASN A 102 -0.51 24.78 -1.46
CA ASN A 102 0.50 25.39 -2.33
C ASN A 102 1.87 24.69 -2.56
N GLU A 103 1.93 23.37 -2.69
CA GLU A 103 3.09 22.67 -3.28
C GLU A 103 2.61 21.34 -3.90
N PHE A 104 2.63 21.30 -5.24
CA PHE A 104 2.82 20.06 -6.00
C PHE A 104 1.68 19.02 -5.97
N TYR A 105 0.48 19.40 -6.44
CA TYR A 105 -0.51 18.39 -6.86
C TYR A 105 -0.39 18.24 -8.38
N VAL A 106 0.11 17.08 -8.79
CA VAL A 106 0.56 16.81 -10.15
C VAL A 106 0.10 15.38 -10.49
N CYS A 107 -0.89 15.24 -11.36
CA CYS A 107 -1.74 14.05 -11.47
C CYS A 107 -1.72 13.34 -12.83
N GLY A 108 -0.71 13.56 -13.68
CA GLY A 108 -0.48 12.67 -14.82
C GLY A 108 0.24 11.38 -14.41
N ASP A 109 0.05 10.32 -15.20
CA ASP A 109 0.55 8.97 -14.90
C ASP A 109 2.07 8.94 -14.64
N ILE A 110 2.85 9.85 -15.24
CA ILE A 110 4.33 9.91 -15.11
C ILE A 110 4.84 10.66 -13.87
N CYS A 111 3.97 11.39 -13.19
CA CYS A 111 4.31 12.23 -12.04
C CYS A 111 3.48 11.88 -10.78
N GLN A 112 2.60 10.90 -10.88
CA GLN A 112 1.80 10.40 -9.77
C GLN A 112 2.69 9.86 -8.62
N ASP A 113 2.32 10.24 -7.40
CA ASP A 113 2.87 9.81 -6.12
C ASP A 113 1.65 9.71 -5.16
N SER A 114 1.09 8.51 -5.08
CA SER A 114 -0.23 8.27 -4.48
C SER A 114 -0.21 8.26 -2.95
N ASP A 115 0.94 7.97 -2.33
CA ASP A 115 1.12 7.88 -0.88
C ASP A 115 1.97 9.02 -0.27
N TYR A 116 2.53 9.87 -1.12
CA TYR A 116 3.36 11.04 -0.79
C TYR A 116 4.69 10.69 -0.10
N ASP A 117 5.27 9.54 -0.43
CA ASP A 117 6.56 9.11 0.10
C ASP A 117 7.79 9.68 -0.63
N LEU A 118 7.54 10.41 -1.73
CA LEU A 118 8.50 11.02 -2.67
C LEU A 118 9.06 10.06 -3.73
N THR A 119 8.52 8.85 -3.82
CA THR A 119 8.72 7.88 -4.88
C THR A 119 7.50 7.94 -5.79
N LYS A 120 7.70 7.98 -7.09
CA LYS A 120 6.57 7.98 -8.02
C LYS A 120 6.01 6.57 -8.12
N ASP A 121 4.70 6.41 -8.29
CA ASP A 121 4.01 5.11 -8.39
C ASP A 121 4.69 4.15 -9.38
N ALA A 122 5.19 4.66 -10.51
CA ALA A 122 5.88 3.86 -11.53
C ALA A 122 7.21 3.23 -11.07
N TYR A 123 7.77 3.72 -9.96
CA TYR A 123 9.03 3.28 -9.36
C TYR A 123 8.87 2.89 -7.89
N ASP A 124 7.63 2.87 -7.40
CA ASP A 124 7.28 2.60 -6.02
C ASP A 124 6.89 1.11 -5.86
N ASN A 125 7.57 0.40 -4.98
CA ASN A 125 7.25 -0.99 -4.65
C ASN A 125 6.13 -1.13 -3.60
N CYS A 126 5.62 -0.02 -3.06
CA CYS A 126 4.38 0.09 -2.31
C CYS A 126 3.59 1.38 -2.69
N PRO A 127 3.02 1.47 -3.91
CA PRO A 127 2.42 2.71 -4.44
C PRO A 127 1.33 3.38 -3.60
N PHE A 128 0.79 2.72 -2.58
CA PHE A 128 -0.29 3.24 -1.75
C PHE A 128 0.05 3.29 -0.25
N ASP A 129 1.26 2.86 0.14
CA ASP A 129 1.68 2.70 1.53
C ASP A 129 3.07 3.29 1.73
N TYR A 130 3.13 4.41 2.47
CA TYR A 130 4.35 5.19 2.69
C TYR A 130 5.58 4.34 3.00
N ASN A 131 6.55 4.30 2.08
CA ASN A 131 7.75 3.48 2.26
C ASN A 131 9.00 4.05 1.54
N ARG A 132 9.31 5.33 1.76
CA ARG A 132 10.40 6.08 1.09
C ARG A 132 11.75 5.37 0.87
N ASP A 133 12.12 4.46 1.77
CA ASP A 133 13.37 3.70 1.67
C ASP A 133 13.33 2.57 0.62
N GLN A 134 12.14 2.21 0.12
CA GLN A 134 11.89 1.22 -0.92
C GLN A 134 12.57 -0.13 -0.61
N ASN A 135 12.58 -0.51 0.67
CA ASN A 135 13.17 -1.77 1.11
C ASN A 135 12.36 -2.94 0.55
N ASP A 136 13.06 -3.91 -0.02
CA ASP A 136 12.51 -5.16 -0.54
C ASP A 136 13.53 -6.26 -0.20
N TRP A 137 13.35 -6.88 0.96
CA TRP A 137 14.35 -7.81 1.48
C TRP A 137 14.35 -9.15 0.73
N ASN A 138 13.19 -9.56 0.19
CA ASN A 138 13.01 -10.84 -0.47
C ASN A 138 13.23 -10.75 -2.00
N SER A 139 13.29 -9.53 -2.56
CA SER A 139 13.47 -9.21 -3.98
C SER A 139 12.34 -9.71 -4.89
N ASP A 140 11.09 -9.74 -4.41
CA ASP A 140 9.92 -10.12 -5.20
C ASP A 140 9.26 -8.94 -5.93
N GLY A 141 9.70 -7.70 -5.63
CA GLY A 141 9.20 -6.47 -6.23
C GLY A 141 8.06 -5.80 -5.46
N VAL A 142 7.60 -6.39 -4.35
CA VAL A 142 6.71 -5.76 -3.38
C VAL A 142 7.56 -5.27 -2.20
N GLY A 143 7.31 -4.04 -1.74
CA GLY A 143 8.10 -3.47 -0.66
C GLY A 143 7.73 -4.03 0.71
N ASP A 144 8.72 -4.08 1.61
CA ASP A 144 8.53 -4.53 2.99
C ASP A 144 7.43 -3.74 3.74
N GLY A 145 7.12 -2.52 3.28
CA GLY A 145 6.08 -1.65 3.87
C GLY A 145 4.64 -2.08 3.57
N CYS A 146 4.42 -2.86 2.52
CA CYS A 146 3.11 -3.31 2.04
C CYS A 146 3.07 -4.83 1.76
N GLN A 147 4.12 -5.56 2.12
CA GLN A 147 4.18 -7.01 1.95
C GLN A 147 3.10 -7.68 2.81
N ASP A 148 2.22 -8.41 2.14
CA ASP A 148 1.22 -9.32 2.70
C ASP A 148 1.23 -10.60 1.85
N SER A 149 2.04 -11.56 2.28
CA SER A 149 2.40 -12.73 1.52
C SER A 149 1.26 -13.74 1.36
N ASP A 150 0.26 -13.71 2.25
CA ASP A 150 -0.90 -14.62 2.21
C ASP A 150 -2.24 -13.93 1.91
N ASN A 151 -2.22 -12.59 1.82
CA ASN A 151 -3.35 -11.72 1.49
C ASN A 151 -4.50 -11.80 2.50
N ASP A 152 -4.18 -11.98 3.78
CA ASP A 152 -5.18 -11.97 4.85
C ASP A 152 -5.46 -10.56 5.41
N GLY A 153 -4.65 -9.57 5.03
CA GLY A 153 -4.75 -8.18 5.44
C GLY A 153 -3.87 -7.80 6.64
N VAL A 154 -3.05 -8.73 7.14
CA VAL A 154 -2.00 -8.50 8.13
C VAL A 154 -0.66 -8.46 7.40
N LEU A 155 0.09 -7.37 7.54
CA LEU A 155 1.40 -7.24 6.90
C LEU A 155 2.38 -8.28 7.46
N ASP A 156 3.29 -8.79 6.64
CA ASP A 156 4.24 -9.87 6.98
C ASP A 156 5.02 -9.65 8.28
N TYR A 157 5.32 -8.39 8.62
CA TYR A 157 6.07 -8.05 9.83
C TYR A 157 5.20 -7.98 11.10
N LEU A 158 3.87 -7.99 10.95
CA LEU A 158 2.86 -8.10 12.01
C LEU A 158 2.20 -9.48 12.04
N ASP A 159 2.41 -10.29 11.01
CA ASP A 159 1.75 -11.58 10.82
C ASP A 159 2.52 -12.74 11.48
N ASN A 160 1.87 -13.39 12.45
CA ASN A 160 2.37 -14.59 13.13
C ASN A 160 2.22 -15.88 12.30
N CYS A 161 1.60 -15.80 11.11
CA CYS A 161 1.51 -16.85 10.11
C CYS A 161 1.64 -16.34 8.66
N ARG A 162 2.73 -15.61 8.36
CA ARG A 162 3.09 -14.99 7.05
C ARG A 162 2.70 -15.66 5.72
N THR A 163 2.40 -16.95 5.69
CA THR A 163 2.07 -17.67 4.44
C THR A 163 0.74 -18.43 4.52
N GLU A 164 0.00 -18.32 5.62
CA GLU A 164 -1.21 -19.08 5.90
C GLU A 164 -2.27 -18.16 6.55
N PRO A 165 -3.31 -17.75 5.79
CA PRO A 165 -4.21 -16.67 6.19
C PRO A 165 -4.86 -16.86 7.56
N ASN A 166 -4.67 -15.89 8.46
CA ASN A 166 -5.20 -15.89 9.82
C ASN A 166 -5.40 -14.46 10.39
N VAL A 167 -6.39 -13.76 9.83
CA VAL A 167 -6.75 -12.38 10.20
C VAL A 167 -6.95 -12.14 11.72
N ASP A 168 -7.33 -13.17 12.47
CA ASP A 168 -7.53 -13.11 13.92
C ASP A 168 -6.23 -13.21 14.74
N GLN A 169 -5.13 -13.65 14.12
CA GLN A 169 -3.79 -13.75 14.71
C GLN A 169 -3.79 -14.53 16.03
N GLU A 170 -4.67 -15.52 16.17
CA GLU A 170 -4.78 -16.32 17.40
C GLU A 170 -3.49 -17.13 17.64
N ASP A 171 -2.96 -17.03 18.87
CA ASP A 171 -1.76 -17.72 19.34
C ASP A 171 -2.05 -18.22 20.78
N TYR A 172 -2.47 -19.48 20.90
CA TYR A 172 -2.98 -20.03 22.15
C TYR A 172 -1.86 -20.34 23.16
N ASN A 173 -0.70 -20.78 22.68
CA ASN A 173 0.45 -21.14 23.51
C ASN A 173 1.43 -19.99 23.72
N GLN A 174 1.23 -18.85 23.03
CA GLN A 174 1.99 -17.60 23.14
C GLN A 174 3.47 -17.75 22.78
N ASP A 175 3.79 -18.63 21.83
CA ASP A 175 5.16 -18.83 21.36
C ASP A 175 5.55 -17.89 20.19
N GLY A 176 4.58 -17.13 19.66
CA GLY A 176 4.75 -16.19 18.57
C GLY A 176 4.51 -16.77 17.18
N VAL A 177 4.16 -18.06 17.07
CA VAL A 177 3.65 -18.70 15.85
C VAL A 177 2.13 -18.80 15.98
N GLY A 178 1.39 -18.30 14.99
CA GLY A 178 -0.07 -18.35 15.06
C GLY A 178 -0.60 -19.78 15.00
N HIS A 179 -1.70 -20.06 15.70
CA HIS A 179 -2.35 -21.38 15.72
C HIS A 179 -2.65 -21.92 14.31
N ALA A 180 -2.91 -21.05 13.33
CA ALA A 180 -3.18 -21.45 11.94
C ALA A 180 -1.98 -22.11 11.23
N CYS A 181 -0.76 -21.81 11.66
CA CYS A 181 0.48 -22.28 11.05
C CYS A 181 1.43 -22.94 12.06
N ASP A 182 1.04 -23.04 13.34
CA ASP A 182 1.82 -23.68 14.38
C ASP A 182 1.78 -25.22 14.22
N PRO A 183 2.91 -25.84 13.86
CA PRO A 183 2.97 -27.29 13.69
C PRO A 183 2.85 -28.05 15.01
N LEU A 184 3.10 -27.42 16.17
CA LEU A 184 3.02 -28.06 17.49
C LEU A 184 1.57 -28.08 17.98
N GLU A 185 0.79 -27.02 17.78
CA GLU A 185 -0.66 -27.05 18.08
C GLU A 185 -1.43 -27.95 17.11
N ALA A 186 -0.99 -28.02 15.85
CA ALA A 186 -1.56 -28.93 14.86
C ALA A 186 -1.00 -30.35 14.92
N ASP A 187 -0.03 -30.65 15.79
CA ASP A 187 0.57 -31.98 15.91
C ASP A 187 -0.45 -32.94 16.54
N PRO A 188 -0.92 -33.97 15.82
CA PRO A 188 -1.80 -34.95 16.42
C PRO A 188 -1.11 -35.82 17.50
N ASP A 189 0.22 -35.79 17.62
CA ASP A 189 1.07 -36.59 18.52
C ASP A 189 2.28 -35.74 19.00
N LEU A 190 2.02 -34.86 19.96
CA LEU A 190 2.89 -33.77 20.44
C LEU A 190 4.27 -34.25 20.91
N ASP A 191 4.37 -35.43 21.51
CA ASP A 191 5.63 -35.98 22.01
C ASP A 191 6.26 -37.04 21.08
N HIS A 192 5.57 -37.40 20.00
CA HIS A 192 5.98 -38.38 18.99
C HIS A 192 6.24 -39.78 19.56
N ASP A 193 5.49 -40.17 20.59
CA ASP A 193 5.58 -41.50 21.19
C ASP A 193 4.80 -42.57 20.40
N GLY A 194 3.97 -42.13 19.44
CA GLY A 194 3.14 -42.94 18.58
C GLY A 194 1.66 -43.02 19.01
N ILE A 195 1.26 -42.30 20.05
CA ILE A 195 -0.11 -42.18 20.56
C ILE A 195 -0.59 -40.73 20.33
N VAL A 196 -1.74 -40.58 19.67
CA VAL A 196 -2.27 -39.24 19.38
C VAL A 196 -2.76 -38.54 20.65
N ASN A 197 -2.60 -37.22 20.77
CA ASN A 197 -2.91 -36.43 21.97
C ASN A 197 -4.26 -36.77 22.64
N PRO A 198 -5.38 -36.94 21.90
CA PRO A 198 -6.66 -37.28 22.53
C PRO A 198 -6.74 -38.68 23.15
N LEU A 199 -5.77 -39.55 22.85
CA LEU A 199 -5.61 -40.90 23.35
C LEU A 199 -4.38 -41.07 24.24
N ASP A 200 -3.58 -40.02 24.41
CA ASP A 200 -2.35 -40.00 25.16
C ASP A 200 -2.60 -39.51 26.59
N ASN A 201 -2.26 -40.33 27.59
CA ASN A 201 -2.37 -39.96 29.00
C ASN A 201 -1.16 -39.16 29.52
N CYS A 202 -0.15 -38.91 28.68
CA CYS A 202 0.89 -37.92 28.88
C CYS A 202 1.26 -37.19 27.57
N PRO A 203 0.38 -36.34 27.00
CA PRO A 203 0.55 -35.71 25.67
C PRO A 203 1.84 -34.92 25.41
N MET A 204 2.67 -34.68 26.43
CA MET A 204 3.91 -33.92 26.35
C MET A 204 5.14 -34.74 26.78
N VAL A 205 4.98 -36.00 27.17
CA VAL A 205 6.04 -36.81 27.80
C VAL A 205 6.02 -38.23 27.24
N VAL A 206 6.98 -38.51 26.36
CA VAL A 206 7.11 -39.78 25.62
C VAL A 206 6.85 -41.00 26.50
N ASN A 207 5.68 -41.60 26.37
CA ASN A 207 5.28 -42.77 27.15
C ASN A 207 4.48 -43.79 26.31
N PRO A 208 5.10 -44.44 25.29
CA PRO A 208 4.36 -45.31 24.34
C PRO A 208 3.62 -46.51 24.99
N GLY A 209 3.95 -46.79 26.27
CA GLY A 209 3.31 -47.82 27.07
C GLY A 209 2.00 -47.39 27.74
N GLN A 210 1.69 -46.09 27.80
CA GLN A 210 0.45 -45.51 28.35
C GLN A 210 0.09 -46.12 29.72
N GLN A 211 1.11 -46.38 30.54
CA GLN A 211 0.95 -47.02 31.83
C GLN A 211 0.35 -46.01 32.81
N ASP A 212 -0.66 -46.46 33.55
CA ASP A 212 -1.39 -45.67 34.54
C ASP A 212 -1.71 -46.59 35.72
N SER A 213 -0.90 -46.47 36.77
CA SER A 213 -0.76 -47.45 37.85
C SER A 213 -1.51 -47.08 39.13
N ASP A 214 -2.09 -45.88 39.16
CA ASP A 214 -2.89 -45.43 40.27
C ASP A 214 -4.26 -46.14 40.29
N MET A 215 -4.87 -46.16 41.47
CA MET A 215 -6.25 -46.61 41.64
C MET A 215 -6.89 -45.74 42.70
N ASN A 216 -8.15 -45.38 42.50
CA ASN A 216 -8.91 -44.82 43.61
C ASN A 216 -9.02 -45.83 44.77
N ASP A 217 -9.20 -45.33 46.00
CA ASP A 217 -9.26 -46.05 47.30
C ASP A 217 -10.38 -47.13 47.41
N ASN A 218 -10.99 -47.51 46.28
CA ASN A 218 -12.09 -48.45 46.20
C ASN A 218 -11.84 -49.57 45.17
N GLY A 219 -10.81 -49.50 44.33
CA GLY A 219 -10.48 -50.52 43.32
C GLY A 219 -11.58 -50.77 42.27
N PHE A 220 -12.50 -49.82 42.12
CA PHE A 220 -13.68 -49.93 41.23
C PHE A 220 -13.76 -48.83 40.16
N SER A 221 -12.95 -47.77 40.25
CA SER A 221 -12.90 -46.75 39.20
C SER A 221 -11.63 -46.87 38.37
N ALA A 222 -11.70 -46.30 37.17
CA ALA A 222 -10.55 -46.10 36.34
C ALA A 222 -9.49 -45.25 37.08
N PRO A 223 -8.22 -45.40 36.69
CA PRO A 223 -7.14 -44.47 37.02
C PRO A 223 -7.51 -43.00 36.79
N ASP A 224 -6.73 -42.07 37.33
CA ASP A 224 -7.03 -40.63 37.24
C ASP A 224 -6.86 -40.01 35.84
N GLY A 225 -6.26 -40.77 34.92
CA GLY A 225 -6.12 -40.44 33.52
C GLY A 225 -4.78 -39.77 33.18
N LEU A 226 -3.85 -39.70 34.13
CA LEU A 226 -2.49 -39.21 33.95
C LEU A 226 -1.51 -40.39 34.00
N GLY A 227 -0.67 -40.53 32.98
CA GLY A 227 0.26 -41.65 32.92
C GLY A 227 1.38 -41.54 33.95
N ASP A 228 1.92 -42.69 34.38
CA ASP A 228 3.01 -42.81 35.37
C ASP A 228 4.23 -41.92 35.08
N SER A 229 4.43 -41.53 33.81
CA SER A 229 5.57 -40.73 33.35
C SER A 229 5.37 -39.22 33.52
N CYS A 230 4.14 -38.75 33.66
CA CYS A 230 3.78 -37.34 33.85
C CYS A 230 2.98 -37.08 35.14
N ASP A 231 2.66 -38.13 35.90
CA ASP A 231 2.00 -38.04 37.20
C ASP A 231 3.03 -37.81 38.34
N ASN A 232 2.84 -36.77 39.14
CA ASN A 232 3.66 -36.47 40.32
C ASN A 232 3.34 -37.36 41.54
N CYS A 233 2.29 -38.18 41.46
CA CYS A 233 2.01 -39.29 42.37
C CYS A 233 1.53 -40.56 41.63
N PRO A 234 2.40 -41.26 40.87
CA PRO A 234 2.06 -42.38 39.95
C PRO A 234 1.27 -43.58 40.51
N PHE A 235 1.08 -43.63 41.82
CA PHE A 235 0.41 -44.73 42.51
C PHE A 235 -0.72 -44.25 43.44
N VAL A 236 -1.03 -42.94 43.44
CA VAL A 236 -2.02 -42.32 44.33
C VAL A 236 -2.85 -41.30 43.54
N TYR A 237 -4.10 -41.65 43.25
CA TYR A 237 -5.11 -40.81 42.59
C TYR A 237 -5.04 -39.32 42.95
N ASN A 238 -4.65 -38.48 41.99
CA ASN A 238 -4.45 -37.05 42.16
C ASN A 238 -4.54 -36.28 40.82
N PRO A 239 -5.70 -36.27 40.15
CA PRO A 239 -5.86 -35.65 38.83
C PRO A 239 -5.54 -34.14 38.80
N ASP A 240 -5.53 -33.47 39.96
CA ASP A 240 -5.22 -32.04 40.09
C ASP A 240 -3.70 -31.75 40.12
N GLN A 241 -2.84 -32.78 40.24
CA GLN A 241 -1.36 -32.69 40.18
C GLN A 241 -0.77 -31.57 41.06
N SER A 242 -1.39 -31.30 42.21
CA SER A 242 -0.95 -30.24 43.11
C SER A 242 0.42 -30.57 43.71
N ASP A 243 1.34 -29.61 43.65
CA ASP A 243 2.70 -29.66 44.21
C ASP A 243 3.01 -28.28 44.78
N ALA A 244 2.75 -28.09 46.07
CA ALA A 244 2.81 -26.78 46.71
C ALA A 244 4.23 -26.26 46.90
N ASP A 245 5.21 -27.16 47.04
CA ASP A 245 6.61 -26.79 47.29
C ASP A 245 7.53 -26.95 46.05
N ASN A 246 6.97 -27.45 44.94
CA ASN A 246 7.58 -27.61 43.62
C ASN A 246 8.82 -28.52 43.64
N ASP A 247 8.81 -29.57 44.45
CA ASP A 247 9.91 -30.53 44.53
C ASP A 247 9.78 -31.71 43.55
N GLY A 248 8.65 -31.79 42.84
CA GLY A 248 8.33 -32.83 41.85
C GLY A 248 7.62 -34.05 42.43
N ILE A 249 7.33 -34.08 43.72
CA ILE A 249 6.46 -35.06 44.39
C ILE A 249 5.14 -34.35 44.71
N GLY A 250 4.01 -34.93 44.29
CA GLY A 250 2.72 -34.29 44.50
C GLY A 250 2.27 -34.28 45.98
N ASP A 251 1.49 -33.27 46.34
CA ASP A 251 0.92 -33.08 47.69
C ASP A 251 0.14 -34.33 48.20
N ALA A 252 -0.37 -35.16 47.28
CA ALA A 252 -1.14 -36.36 47.60
C ALA A 252 -0.27 -37.53 48.10
N CYS A 253 1.02 -37.54 47.77
CA CYS A 253 1.96 -38.60 48.10
C CYS A 253 3.23 -38.10 48.80
N ASP A 254 3.35 -36.78 49.01
CA ASP A 254 4.38 -36.13 49.80
C ASP A 254 4.11 -36.25 51.32
N THR A 255 5.15 -36.51 52.13
CA THR A 255 5.02 -36.94 53.55
C THR A 255 5.81 -36.11 54.55
#